data_AF-A0A7C7Y2Y9-F1
#
_entry.id   AF-A0A7C7Y2Y9-F1
#
_cell.length_a   1.000
_cell.length_b   1.000
_cell.length_c   1.000
_cell.angle_alpha   90.00
_cell.angle_beta   90.00
_cell.angle_gamma   90.00
#
_symmetry.space_group_name_H-M   'P 1'
#
loop_
_entity.id
_entity.type
_entity.pdbx_description
1 polymer ?
#
loop_
_entity_poly.entity_id
_entity_poly.type
_entity_poly.pdbx_seq_one_letter_code
_entity_poly.pdbx_strand_id
1 'polypeptide(L)'
;LTLELISKKEVQGILADELSYLVVDEFQDTSPLQLQLFNKLAKLIPDGDNVCWVGDIKQSIYGFRGADPDLVDISLDKIGNIKKDDTLTNSYRSVPGLVGFFNTLFSGMPGSTEKGGVAAKRKENPELKPVRLIHALSGGTYKSGEKKGLPKSLTQTQKGDSIAQIIRAIIDDQRVVTPDDHGEEPEPKLIKATARHVAVLRRSRNGASTTAKALLNHGIEVSLGTEGLLGTPEIYLMMAALRYVADSRDSLAWAELVTLSNELPLNKLIEQQLETNLETGDGDSRHKEWKEPHLELPLIEGLKNLQERRGELSLEALIRESVVCGRLDSVLASWGPNKERFRSRLANQERFFELSRDYSG
;
A
#
# COMPACT_ATOMS: atom_id res chain seq x y z
N LEU A 1 -4.08 -20.16 9.94
CA LEU A 1 -2.69 -20.68 9.96
C LEU A 1 -1.81 -20.08 11.06
N THR A 2 -1.35 -18.83 10.99
CA THR A 2 -0.38 -18.28 11.99
C THR A 2 -0.91 -18.31 13.43
N LEU A 3 -2.16 -17.90 13.66
CA LEU A 3 -2.81 -17.97 14.98
C LEU A 3 -2.94 -19.40 15.52
N GLU A 4 -3.11 -20.38 14.63
CA GLU A 4 -3.20 -21.80 14.99
C GLU A 4 -1.82 -22.35 15.35
N LEU A 5 -0.77 -21.95 14.62
CA LEU A 5 0.60 -22.34 14.90
C LEU A 5 1.09 -21.81 16.25
N ILE A 6 0.82 -20.55 16.57
CA ILE A 6 1.15 -19.95 17.88
C ILE A 6 0.36 -20.58 19.03
N SER A 7 -0.69 -21.36 18.74
CA SER A 7 -1.42 -22.11 19.77
C SER A 7 -0.78 -23.48 20.06
N LYS A 8 0.23 -23.90 19.29
CA LYS A 8 1.00 -25.13 19.57
C LYS A 8 2.05 -24.86 20.65
N LYS A 9 2.12 -25.73 21.66
CA LYS A 9 3.04 -25.57 22.81
C LYS A 9 4.51 -25.49 22.40
N GLU A 10 4.92 -26.28 21.41
CA GLU A 10 6.30 -26.29 20.89
C GLU A 10 6.70 -24.92 20.34
N VAL A 11 5.80 -24.30 19.54
CA VAL A 11 6.00 -22.97 18.98
C VAL A 11 6.02 -21.91 20.07
N GLN A 12 5.13 -22.02 21.07
CA GLN A 12 5.11 -21.09 22.20
C GLN A 12 6.40 -21.13 23.02
N GLY A 13 6.97 -22.33 23.25
CA GLY A 13 8.23 -22.46 24.00
C GLY A 13 9.38 -21.76 23.30
N ILE A 14 9.55 -22.00 21.99
CA ILE A 14 10.59 -21.34 21.19
C ILE A 14 10.38 -19.81 21.18
N LEU A 15 9.16 -19.37 20.93
CA LEU A 15 8.86 -17.93 20.88
C LEU A 15 9.02 -17.25 22.25
N ALA A 16 8.71 -17.92 23.36
CA ALA A 16 8.92 -17.37 24.70
C ALA A 16 10.42 -17.22 25.04
N ASP A 17 11.27 -18.13 24.53
CA ASP A 17 12.72 -18.05 24.72
C ASP A 17 13.35 -16.94 23.86
N GLU A 18 12.81 -16.66 22.66
CA GLU A 18 13.35 -15.67 21.73
C GLU A 18 12.76 -14.26 21.88
N LEU A 19 11.47 -14.14 22.24
CA LEU A 19 10.77 -12.86 22.32
C LEU A 19 10.97 -12.21 23.68
N SER A 20 11.90 -11.25 23.73
CA SER A 20 12.13 -10.42 24.92
C SER A 20 11.26 -9.16 24.97
N TYR A 21 10.86 -8.62 23.81
CA TYR A 21 10.12 -7.36 23.67
C TYR A 21 9.09 -7.46 22.54
N LEU A 22 7.95 -6.79 22.70
CA LEU A 22 6.94 -6.62 21.65
C LEU A 22 6.58 -5.15 21.54
N VAL A 23 6.82 -4.57 20.37
CA VAL A 23 6.42 -3.19 20.05
C VAL A 23 5.46 -3.24 18.87
N VAL A 24 4.28 -2.64 19.04
CA VAL A 24 3.28 -2.51 17.98
C VAL A 24 3.02 -1.04 17.74
N ASP A 25 3.40 -0.57 16.56
CA ASP A 25 3.16 0.79 16.08
C ASP A 25 1.84 0.86 15.27
N GLU A 26 1.28 2.06 15.14
CA GLU A 26 0.00 2.33 14.47
C GLU A 26 -1.15 1.42 14.95
N PHE A 27 -1.21 1.18 16.27
CA PHE A 27 -2.12 0.21 16.90
C PHE A 27 -3.60 0.45 16.54
N GLN A 28 -4.02 1.70 16.30
CA GLN A 28 -5.38 2.06 15.92
C GLN A 28 -5.86 1.46 14.58
N ASP A 29 -4.94 1.01 13.73
CA ASP A 29 -5.25 0.43 12.42
C ASP A 29 -5.16 -1.11 12.42
N THR A 30 -5.12 -1.71 13.62
CA THR A 30 -5.05 -3.16 13.83
C THR A 30 -6.40 -3.83 13.58
N SER A 31 -6.42 -4.91 12.79
CA SER A 31 -7.60 -5.76 12.61
C SER A 31 -7.81 -6.72 13.80
N PRO A 32 -9.03 -7.24 14.05
CA PRO A 32 -9.30 -8.17 15.15
C PRO A 32 -8.39 -9.42 15.17
N LEU A 33 -8.01 -9.94 13.99
CA LEU A 33 -7.09 -11.09 13.89
C LEU A 33 -5.66 -10.72 14.30
N GLN A 34 -5.18 -9.56 13.89
CA GLN A 34 -3.86 -9.05 14.31
C GLN A 34 -3.85 -8.75 15.81
N LEU A 35 -4.94 -8.18 16.35
CA LEU A 35 -5.08 -7.95 17.77
C LEU A 35 -5.03 -9.26 18.58
N GLN A 36 -5.71 -10.31 18.12
CA GLN A 36 -5.60 -11.64 18.75
C GLN A 36 -4.18 -12.21 18.68
N LEU A 37 -3.48 -11.99 17.57
CA LEU A 37 -2.11 -12.42 17.38
C LEU A 37 -1.19 -11.71 18.36
N PHE A 38 -1.24 -10.38 18.41
CA PHE A 38 -0.40 -9.59 19.29
C PHE A 38 -0.68 -9.90 20.76
N ASN A 39 -1.95 -10.09 21.14
CA ASN A 39 -2.31 -10.53 22.49
C ASN A 39 -1.75 -11.91 22.85
N LYS A 40 -1.66 -12.84 21.90
CA LYS A 40 -1.01 -14.15 22.14
C LYS A 40 0.50 -13.99 22.31
N LEU A 41 1.14 -13.17 21.47
CA LEU A 41 2.58 -12.90 21.55
C LEU A 41 2.95 -12.17 22.86
N ALA A 42 2.17 -11.16 23.25
CA ALA A 42 2.36 -10.42 24.49
C ALA A 42 2.35 -11.34 25.73
N LYS A 43 1.51 -12.39 25.73
CA LYS A 43 1.43 -13.38 26.81
C LYS A 43 2.64 -14.32 26.90
N LEU A 44 3.45 -14.41 25.85
CA LEU A 44 4.68 -15.19 25.86
C LEU A 44 5.84 -14.43 26.50
N ILE A 45 5.70 -13.10 26.65
CA ILE A 45 6.73 -12.25 27.24
C ILE A 45 6.52 -12.26 28.76
N PRO A 46 7.54 -12.68 29.56
CA PRO A 46 7.40 -12.82 31.02
C PRO A 46 7.13 -11.50 31.76
N ASP A 47 7.64 -10.40 31.22
CA ASP A 47 7.53 -9.07 31.79
C ASP A 47 6.57 -8.19 30.94
N GLY A 48 5.47 -7.78 31.54
CA GLY A 48 4.47 -6.94 30.90
C GLY A 48 4.97 -5.52 30.58
N ASP A 49 6.08 -5.08 31.17
CA ASP A 49 6.72 -3.78 30.85
C ASP A 49 7.52 -3.83 29.52
N ASN A 50 7.78 -5.03 28.98
CA ASN A 50 8.46 -5.21 27.69
C ASN A 50 7.49 -5.23 26.49
N VAL A 51 6.20 -4.94 26.74
CA VAL A 51 5.17 -4.85 25.70
C VAL A 51 4.72 -3.40 25.56
N CYS A 52 4.95 -2.81 24.40
CA CYS A 52 4.63 -1.43 24.09
C CYS A 52 3.64 -1.35 22.92
N TRP A 53 2.54 -0.63 23.15
CA TRP A 53 1.52 -0.35 22.14
C TRP A 53 1.53 1.14 21.86
N VAL A 54 1.78 1.52 20.61
CA VAL A 54 1.86 2.92 20.18
C VAL A 54 0.80 3.17 19.11
N GLY A 55 0.04 4.25 19.26
CA GLY A 55 -0.98 4.63 18.28
C GLY A 55 -1.74 5.88 18.68
N ASP A 56 -2.51 6.42 17.73
CA ASP A 56 -3.41 7.55 17.93
C ASP A 56 -4.77 7.22 17.32
N ILE A 57 -5.78 7.03 18.18
CA ILE A 57 -7.14 6.70 17.76
C ILE A 57 -7.69 7.75 16.76
N LYS A 58 -7.29 9.03 16.88
CA LYS A 58 -7.73 10.10 15.97
C LYS A 58 -7.18 9.93 14.55
N GLN A 59 -6.17 9.09 14.36
CA GLN A 59 -5.54 8.81 13.08
C GLN A 59 -6.04 7.51 12.43
N SER A 60 -6.99 6.81 13.05
CA SER A 60 -7.54 5.60 12.43
C SER A 60 -8.32 5.95 11.15
N ILE A 61 -7.79 5.49 10.01
CA ILE A 61 -8.37 5.73 8.69
C ILE A 61 -8.59 4.44 7.90
N TYR A 62 -8.22 3.29 8.47
CA TYR A 62 -8.29 1.98 7.81
C TYR A 62 -9.51 1.12 8.21
N GLY A 63 -10.57 1.71 8.76
CA GLY A 63 -11.80 0.98 9.11
C GLY A 63 -12.41 0.16 7.95
N PHE A 64 -12.23 0.60 6.70
CA PHE A 64 -12.65 -0.13 5.50
C PHE A 64 -11.89 -1.45 5.25
N ARG A 65 -10.75 -1.68 5.91
CA ARG A 65 -9.97 -2.94 5.84
C ARG A 65 -10.25 -3.86 7.02
N GLY A 66 -11.27 -3.55 7.83
CA GLY A 66 -11.62 -4.33 9.01
C GLY A 66 -10.77 -4.00 10.25
N ALA A 67 -10.06 -2.86 10.26
CA ALA A 67 -9.61 -2.27 11.51
C ALA A 67 -10.83 -1.79 12.30
N ASP A 68 -10.84 -2.01 13.61
CA ASP A 68 -11.96 -1.67 14.47
C ASP A 68 -11.45 -0.82 15.64
N PRO A 69 -11.53 0.52 15.53
CA PRO A 69 -11.04 1.44 16.56
C PRO A 69 -11.76 1.28 17.89
N ASP A 70 -13.03 0.87 17.88
CA ASP A 70 -13.82 0.65 19.09
C ASP A 70 -13.32 -0.61 19.81
N LEU A 71 -12.96 -1.67 19.06
CA LEU A 71 -12.31 -2.85 19.63
C LEU A 71 -10.91 -2.54 20.16
N VAL A 72 -10.15 -1.66 19.51
CA VAL A 72 -8.86 -1.18 20.00
C VAL A 72 -9.08 -0.45 21.32
N ASP A 73 -10.00 0.51 21.39
CA ASP A 73 -10.32 1.29 22.60
C ASP A 73 -10.75 0.39 23.77
N ILE A 74 -11.67 -0.54 23.54
CA ILE A 74 -12.10 -1.55 24.55
C ILE A 74 -10.95 -2.48 24.96
N SER A 75 -10.00 -2.73 24.06
CA SER A 75 -8.84 -3.57 24.35
C SER A 75 -7.77 -2.82 25.14
N LEU A 76 -7.61 -1.52 24.95
CA LEU A 76 -6.72 -0.67 25.76
C LEU A 76 -7.10 -0.78 27.25
N ASP A 77 -8.40 -0.77 27.56
CA ASP A 77 -8.92 -0.95 28.93
C ASP A 77 -8.66 -2.35 29.51
N LYS A 78 -8.53 -3.38 28.65
CA LYS A 78 -8.37 -4.79 29.06
C LYS A 78 -6.92 -5.27 29.07
N ILE A 79 -6.03 -4.62 28.31
CA ILE A 79 -4.62 -5.01 28.17
C ILE A 79 -3.80 -4.64 29.43
N GLY A 80 -4.39 -3.89 30.37
CA GLY A 80 -3.97 -3.90 31.79
C GLY A 80 -2.67 -3.17 32.13
N ASN A 81 -1.88 -2.72 31.15
CA ASN A 81 -0.60 -2.06 31.37
C ASN A 81 -0.44 -0.70 30.65
N ILE A 82 -1.50 -0.15 30.06
CA ILE A 82 -1.43 1.20 29.50
C ILE A 82 -1.57 2.19 30.65
N LYS A 83 -0.43 2.72 31.10
CA LYS A 83 -0.41 3.79 32.10
C LYS A 83 -1.05 5.02 31.43
N LYS A 84 -2.12 5.54 32.02
CA LYS A 84 -2.80 6.76 31.52
C LYS A 84 -1.85 7.96 31.38
N ASP A 85 -0.73 7.93 32.11
CA ASP A 85 0.31 8.96 32.09
C ASP A 85 1.24 8.90 30.86
N ASP A 86 1.13 7.89 29.99
CA ASP A 86 1.96 7.76 28.77
C ASP A 86 1.38 8.53 27.55
N THR A 87 0.44 9.45 27.78
CA THR A 87 -0.13 10.28 26.71
C THR A 87 0.87 11.33 26.25
N LEU A 88 1.33 11.23 25.00
CA LEU A 88 2.21 12.22 24.39
C LEU A 88 1.42 13.45 23.91
N THR A 89 1.48 14.54 24.67
CA THR A 89 0.73 15.78 24.36
C THR A 89 1.52 16.78 23.52
N ASN A 90 2.78 16.50 23.17
CA ASN A 90 3.66 17.44 22.48
C ASN A 90 3.90 17.03 21.02
N SER A 91 3.70 17.96 20.08
CA SER A 91 4.09 17.81 18.67
C SER A 91 5.43 18.47 18.41
N TYR A 92 6.39 17.65 17.99
CA TYR A 92 7.70 18.10 17.52
C TYR A 92 7.75 18.22 15.98
N ARG A 93 6.66 17.86 15.30
CA ARG A 93 6.57 17.83 13.83
C ARG A 93 6.08 19.15 13.23
N SER A 94 5.23 19.87 13.95
CA SER A 94 4.45 20.98 13.36
C SER A 94 4.59 22.27 14.17
N VAL A 95 4.46 23.41 13.48
CA VAL A 95 4.48 24.75 14.08
C VAL A 95 3.15 25.08 14.79
N PRO A 96 3.17 25.94 15.84
CA PRO A 96 2.00 26.33 16.61
C PRO A 96 0.77 26.70 15.78
N GLY A 97 0.89 27.53 14.75
CA GLY A 97 -0.27 27.93 13.95
C GLY A 97 -0.91 26.80 13.14
N LEU A 98 -0.16 25.76 12.74
CA LEU A 98 -0.74 24.57 12.10
C LEU A 98 -1.45 23.68 13.12
N VAL A 99 -0.83 23.46 14.29
CA VAL A 99 -1.42 22.67 15.38
C VAL A 99 -2.69 23.33 15.91
N GLY A 100 -2.67 24.65 16.13
CA GLY A 100 -3.83 25.42 16.55
C GLY A 100 -4.99 25.37 15.56
N PHE A 101 -4.68 25.43 14.25
CA PHE A 101 -5.70 25.27 13.21
C PHE A 101 -6.39 23.91 13.29
N PHE A 102 -5.64 22.81 13.38
CA PHE A 102 -6.24 21.47 13.47
C PHE A 102 -6.96 21.25 14.80
N ASN A 103 -6.40 21.69 15.93
CA ASN A 103 -7.07 21.61 17.23
C ASN A 103 -8.44 22.32 17.19
N THR A 104 -8.52 23.49 16.54
CA THR A 104 -9.78 24.24 16.38
C THR A 104 -10.73 23.58 15.40
N LEU A 105 -10.22 23.07 14.27
CA LEU A 105 -11.03 22.40 13.26
C LEU A 105 -11.72 21.15 13.81
N PHE A 106 -11.05 20.42 14.70
CA PHE A 106 -11.52 19.16 15.25
C PHE A 106 -12.16 19.26 16.65
N SER A 107 -12.13 20.42 17.32
CA SER A 107 -12.71 20.60 18.66
C SER A 107 -14.23 20.41 18.73
N GLY A 108 -14.92 20.45 17.58
CA GLY A 108 -16.37 20.24 17.49
C GLY A 108 -16.79 18.85 17.01
N MET A 109 -15.85 17.91 16.80
CA MET A 109 -16.19 16.58 16.31
C MET A 109 -16.58 15.61 17.44
N PRO A 110 -17.63 14.79 17.26
CA PRO A 110 -17.98 13.71 18.19
C PRO A 110 -16.78 12.76 18.38
N GLY A 111 -16.45 12.42 19.63
CA GLY A 111 -15.27 11.60 19.96
C GLY A 111 -13.99 12.39 20.25
N SER A 112 -13.99 13.73 20.07
CA SER A 112 -12.95 14.58 20.64
C SER A 112 -13.13 14.62 22.16
N THR A 113 -12.28 13.91 22.90
CA THR A 113 -12.25 14.06 24.36
C THR A 113 -11.90 15.52 24.68
N GLU A 114 -12.68 16.16 25.55
CA GLU A 114 -12.55 17.58 25.97
C GLU A 114 -11.17 17.97 26.53
N LYS A 115 -10.20 17.04 26.60
CA LYS A 115 -8.87 17.21 27.20
C LYS A 115 -7.68 17.12 26.24
N GLY A 116 -7.85 16.84 24.95
CA GLY A 116 -6.77 16.27 24.13
C GLY A 116 -6.21 17.12 22.99
N GLY A 117 -5.92 18.40 23.19
CA GLY A 117 -5.17 19.19 22.19
C GLY A 117 -3.68 18.85 22.25
N VAL A 118 -3.01 18.76 21.09
CA VAL A 118 -1.54 18.63 21.06
C VAL A 118 -0.92 20.02 21.16
N ALA A 119 0.17 20.17 21.91
CA ALA A 119 0.94 21.40 22.03
C ALA A 119 2.16 21.36 21.09
N ALA A 120 2.32 22.36 20.23
CA ALA A 120 3.49 22.45 19.38
C ALA A 120 4.75 22.81 20.18
N LYS A 121 5.87 22.16 19.87
CA LYS A 121 7.19 22.48 20.42
C LYS A 121 8.13 23.14 19.41
N ARG A 122 7.77 23.18 18.12
CA ARG A 122 8.54 23.93 17.11
C ARG A 122 8.35 25.43 17.25
N LYS A 123 9.40 26.19 16.94
CA LYS A 123 9.33 27.65 16.78
C LYS A 123 8.62 27.99 15.47
N GLU A 124 7.72 28.96 15.53
CA GLU A 124 7.03 29.49 14.35
C GLU A 124 7.78 30.71 13.82
N ASN A 125 7.88 30.83 12.50
CA ASN A 125 8.35 32.07 11.89
C ASN A 125 7.17 33.05 11.76
N PRO A 126 7.20 34.23 12.41
CA PRO A 126 6.10 35.19 12.40
C PRO A 126 5.80 35.80 11.02
N GLU A 127 6.73 35.73 10.07
CA GLU A 127 6.54 36.25 8.70
C GLU A 127 5.74 35.29 7.81
N LEU A 128 5.61 34.02 8.24
CA LEU A 128 4.92 33.00 7.47
C LEU A 128 3.50 32.79 7.95
N LYS A 129 2.59 32.58 6.99
CA LYS A 129 1.24 32.09 7.25
C LYS A 129 1.24 30.57 7.11
N PRO A 130 1.15 29.81 8.22
CA PRO A 130 1.26 28.34 8.19
C PRO A 130 0.09 27.66 7.47
N VAL A 131 -1.09 28.31 7.48
CA VAL A 131 -2.31 27.81 6.84
C VAL A 131 -2.82 28.85 5.85
N ARG A 132 -3.16 28.39 4.64
CA ARG A 132 -3.79 29.21 3.60
C ARG A 132 -4.96 28.45 3.00
N LEU A 133 -6.14 29.08 3.00
CA LEU A 133 -7.32 28.57 2.30
C LEU A 133 -7.37 29.20 0.91
N ILE A 134 -7.41 28.37 -0.13
CA ILE A 134 -7.40 28.82 -1.52
C ILE A 134 -8.70 28.38 -2.18
N HIS A 135 -9.44 29.36 -2.70
CA HIS A 135 -10.67 29.14 -3.45
C HIS A 135 -10.37 29.32 -4.95
N ALA A 136 -10.54 28.25 -5.72
CA ALA A 136 -10.43 28.31 -7.17
C ALA A 136 -11.84 28.37 -7.78
N LEU A 137 -12.13 29.44 -8.52
CA LEU A 137 -13.43 29.69 -9.15
C LEU A 137 -13.35 29.46 -10.66
N SER A 138 -14.40 28.86 -11.24
CA SER A 138 -14.54 28.77 -12.68
C SER A 138 -15.16 30.06 -13.23
N GLY A 139 -14.62 30.55 -14.35
CA GLY A 139 -15.19 31.70 -15.07
C GLY A 139 -16.47 31.40 -15.85
N GLY A 140 -16.89 30.13 -15.96
CA GLY A 140 -18.10 29.74 -16.69
C GLY A 140 -19.30 29.54 -15.76
N THR A 141 -20.49 29.93 -16.21
CA THR A 141 -21.77 29.66 -15.51
C THR A 141 -22.63 28.63 -16.26
N TYR A 142 -23.53 27.95 -15.55
CA TYR A 142 -24.52 27.10 -16.21
C TYR A 142 -25.52 27.96 -17.01
N LYS A 143 -25.77 27.56 -18.27
CA LYS A 143 -26.61 28.32 -19.21
C LYS A 143 -28.10 27.93 -19.15
N SER A 144 -28.43 26.79 -18.55
CA SER A 144 -29.80 26.24 -18.47
C SER A 144 -29.98 25.32 -17.27
N GLY A 145 -31.24 25.02 -16.92
CA GLY A 145 -31.62 24.19 -15.77
C GLY A 145 -31.67 24.96 -14.45
N GLU A 146 -31.97 24.26 -13.35
CA GLU A 146 -32.10 24.82 -11.99
C GLU A 146 -30.83 25.53 -11.49
N LYS A 147 -29.66 25.21 -12.09
CA LYS A 147 -28.36 25.78 -11.73
C LYS A 147 -27.97 27.01 -12.56
N LYS A 148 -28.87 27.52 -13.43
CA LYS A 148 -28.59 28.64 -14.33
C LYS A 148 -28.03 29.84 -13.55
N GLY A 149 -26.91 30.39 -14.02
CA GLY A 149 -26.22 31.51 -13.38
C GLY A 149 -25.22 31.13 -12.28
N LEU A 150 -25.24 29.89 -11.77
CA LEU A 150 -24.22 29.41 -10.83
C LEU A 150 -22.90 29.12 -11.55
N PRO A 151 -21.74 29.34 -10.89
CA PRO A 151 -20.43 28.95 -11.41
C PRO A 151 -20.36 27.44 -11.66
N LYS A 152 -19.75 27.04 -12.77
CA LYS A 152 -19.47 25.64 -13.06
C LYS A 152 -18.37 25.13 -12.14
N SER A 153 -18.44 23.86 -11.75
CA SER A 153 -17.32 23.20 -11.09
C SER A 153 -16.10 23.16 -12.02
N LEU A 154 -14.91 23.36 -11.47
CA LEU A 154 -13.66 23.19 -12.20
C LEU A 154 -13.50 21.74 -12.68
N THR A 155 -13.01 21.58 -13.91
CA THR A 155 -12.62 20.26 -14.44
C THR A 155 -11.39 19.73 -13.71
N GLN A 156 -11.11 18.42 -13.81
CA GLN A 156 -9.91 17.84 -13.17
C GLN A 156 -8.61 18.48 -13.70
N THR A 157 -8.57 18.84 -14.99
CA THR A 157 -7.44 19.56 -15.59
C THR A 157 -7.29 20.95 -14.97
N GLN A 158 -8.36 21.74 -14.92
CA GLN A 158 -8.32 23.08 -14.33
C GLN A 158 -7.92 23.06 -12.85
N LYS A 159 -8.37 22.05 -12.09
CA LYS A 159 -7.94 21.82 -10.71
C LYS A 159 -6.45 21.50 -10.65
N GLY A 160 -5.97 20.62 -11.53
CA GLY A 160 -4.55 20.27 -11.65
C GLY A 160 -3.68 21.50 -11.94
N ASP A 161 -4.05 22.31 -12.93
CA ASP A 161 -3.31 23.51 -13.30
C ASP A 161 -3.30 24.54 -12.17
N SER A 162 -4.44 24.73 -11.49
CA SER A 162 -4.51 25.64 -10.32
C SER A 162 -3.58 25.19 -9.19
N ILE A 163 -3.55 23.88 -8.89
CA ILE A 163 -2.63 23.32 -7.89
C ILE A 163 -1.18 23.50 -8.32
N ALA A 164 -0.86 23.25 -9.59
CA ALA A 164 0.48 23.40 -10.12
C ALA A 164 0.99 24.85 -10.04
N GLN A 165 0.14 25.83 -10.36
CA GLN A 165 0.46 27.25 -10.22
C GLN A 165 0.75 27.64 -8.77
N ILE A 166 -0.06 27.15 -7.82
CA ILE A 166 0.15 27.40 -6.39
C ILE A 166 1.49 26.82 -5.94
N ILE A 167 1.79 25.57 -6.31
CA ILE A 167 3.04 24.91 -5.93
C ILE A 167 4.24 25.60 -6.58
N ARG A 168 4.11 26.05 -7.83
CA ARG A 168 5.15 26.83 -8.49
C ARG A 168 5.45 28.12 -7.74
N ALA A 169 4.40 28.86 -7.35
CA ALA A 169 4.56 30.04 -6.52
C ALA A 169 5.24 29.72 -5.19
N ILE A 170 4.92 28.60 -4.54
CA ILE A 170 5.58 28.15 -3.29
C ILE A 170 7.08 27.89 -3.50
N ILE A 171 7.45 27.25 -4.62
CA ILE A 171 8.84 26.92 -4.96
C ILE A 171 9.65 28.17 -5.33
N ASP A 172 9.03 29.13 -6.02
CA ASP A 172 9.67 30.38 -6.44
C ASP A 172 9.86 31.37 -5.28
N ASP A 173 8.97 31.35 -4.29
CA ASP A 173 8.91 32.25 -3.12
C ASP A 173 9.98 31.96 -2.02
N GLN A 174 11.07 31.24 -2.36
CA GLN A 174 12.21 30.93 -1.46
C GLN A 174 11.82 30.62 0.01
N ARG A 175 10.89 29.69 0.22
CA ARG A 175 10.31 29.47 1.56
C ARG A 175 11.19 28.69 2.54
N VAL A 176 11.26 29.20 3.76
CA VAL A 176 11.81 28.56 4.96
C VAL A 176 11.28 27.13 5.12
N VAL A 177 12.19 26.17 5.26
CA VAL A 177 11.89 24.87 5.84
C VAL A 177 12.77 24.77 7.08
N THR A 178 12.17 24.66 8.25
CA THR A 178 12.91 24.36 9.47
C THR A 178 13.47 22.94 9.33
N PRO A 179 14.79 22.75 9.22
CA PRO A 179 15.37 21.41 9.08
C PRO A 179 15.04 20.56 10.31
N ASP A 180 15.06 19.25 10.11
CA ASP A 180 15.07 18.30 11.22
C ASP A 180 16.48 18.31 11.84
N ASP A 181 16.77 19.33 12.64
CA ASP A 181 17.96 19.32 13.50
C ASP A 181 17.59 18.53 14.77
N HIS A 182 18.23 17.37 14.98
CA HIS A 182 18.07 16.50 16.16
C HIS A 182 18.57 17.14 17.49
N GLY A 183 18.86 18.44 17.48
CA GLY A 183 19.26 19.20 18.66
C GLY A 183 18.07 19.73 19.46
N GLU A 184 18.32 20.13 20.70
CA GLU A 184 17.34 20.85 21.53
C GLU A 184 17.03 22.19 20.87
N GLU A 185 15.84 22.30 20.26
CA GLU A 185 15.28 23.50 19.60
C GLU A 185 15.89 23.91 18.24
N PRO A 186 15.48 23.29 17.12
CA PRO A 186 15.92 23.70 15.79
C PRO A 186 15.38 25.11 15.43
N GLU A 187 16.31 26.05 15.21
CA GLU A 187 15.97 27.38 14.71
C GLU A 187 15.49 27.32 13.24
N PRO A 188 14.44 28.08 12.85
CA PRO A 188 13.98 28.14 11.47
C PRO A 188 15.08 28.65 10.52
N LYS A 189 15.45 27.87 9.50
CA LYS A 189 16.42 28.26 8.47
C LYS A 189 15.74 28.48 7.12
N LEU A 190 16.09 29.58 6.46
CA LEU A 190 15.66 29.85 5.08
C LEU A 190 16.37 28.88 4.14
N ILE A 191 15.61 27.96 3.51
CA ILE A 191 16.10 27.14 2.42
C ILE A 191 15.26 27.38 1.17
N LYS A 192 15.79 27.08 -0.01
CA LYS A 192 14.98 27.10 -1.22
C LYS A 192 14.07 25.86 -1.25
N ALA A 193 12.76 26.09 -1.21
CA ALA A 193 11.78 25.01 -1.41
C ALA A 193 11.97 24.35 -2.79
N THR A 194 11.71 23.05 -2.86
CA THR A 194 11.82 22.24 -4.07
C THR A 194 10.66 21.26 -4.09
N ALA A 195 10.43 20.57 -5.20
CA ALA A 195 9.32 19.62 -5.35
C ALA A 195 9.29 18.57 -4.22
N ARG A 196 10.45 18.13 -3.72
CA ARG A 196 10.56 17.14 -2.63
C ARG A 196 9.95 17.59 -1.30
N HIS A 197 9.80 18.90 -1.09
CA HIS A 197 9.25 19.46 0.15
C HIS A 197 7.72 19.63 0.09
N VAL A 198 7.07 19.25 -1.02
CA VAL A 198 5.64 19.45 -1.23
C VAL A 198 4.94 18.10 -1.40
N ALA A 199 3.95 17.85 -0.55
CA ALA A 199 3.04 16.71 -0.68
C ALA A 199 1.63 17.18 -1.08
N VAL A 200 1.04 16.55 -2.09
CA VAL A 200 -0.35 16.84 -2.52
C VAL A 200 -1.25 15.68 -2.10
N LEU A 201 -2.02 15.89 -1.03
CA LEU A 201 -2.94 14.90 -0.50
C LEU A 201 -4.33 15.03 -1.12
N ARG A 202 -4.93 13.89 -1.49
CA ARG A 202 -6.29 13.81 -2.03
C ARG A 202 -7.05 12.68 -1.36
N ARG A 203 -8.36 12.86 -1.15
CA ARG A 203 -9.22 11.82 -0.58
C ARG A 203 -9.39 10.59 -1.48
N SER A 204 -9.34 10.77 -2.80
CA SER A 204 -9.51 9.71 -3.80
C SER A 204 -8.42 9.78 -4.86
N ARG A 205 -8.04 8.62 -5.43
CA ARG A 205 -7.13 8.50 -6.58
C ARG A 205 -7.70 9.10 -7.86
N ASN A 206 -9.02 9.33 -7.93
CA ASN A 206 -9.67 9.88 -9.11
C ASN A 206 -9.10 11.26 -9.45
N GLY A 207 -8.52 11.38 -10.65
CA GLY A 207 -7.89 12.61 -11.15
C GLY A 207 -6.46 12.86 -10.65
N ALA A 208 -5.86 11.95 -9.86
CA ALA A 208 -4.50 12.11 -9.38
C ALA A 208 -3.48 12.09 -10.54
N SER A 209 -3.69 11.23 -11.54
CA SER A 209 -2.90 11.21 -12.77
C SER A 209 -3.03 12.51 -13.58
N THR A 210 -4.23 13.11 -13.59
CA THR A 210 -4.44 14.42 -14.23
C THR A 210 -3.69 15.53 -13.51
N THR A 211 -3.71 15.55 -12.18
CA THR A 211 -2.92 16.51 -11.37
C THR A 211 -1.43 16.30 -11.59
N ALA A 212 -0.94 15.06 -11.61
CA ALA A 212 0.47 14.76 -11.88
C ALA A 212 0.91 15.25 -13.28
N LYS A 213 0.08 15.03 -14.31
CA LYS A 213 0.34 15.58 -15.65
C LYS A 213 0.40 17.11 -15.66
N ALA A 214 -0.52 17.78 -14.97
CA ALA A 214 -0.51 19.24 -14.86
C ALA A 214 0.77 19.74 -14.18
N LEU A 215 1.20 19.11 -13.09
CA LEU A 215 2.45 19.44 -12.39
C LEU A 215 3.68 19.27 -13.29
N LEU A 216 3.76 18.17 -14.04
CA LEU A 216 4.83 17.93 -15.02
C LEU A 216 4.84 19.00 -16.12
N ASN A 217 3.68 19.41 -16.63
CA ASN A 217 3.56 20.49 -17.62
C ASN A 217 4.07 21.84 -17.08
N HIS A 218 4.01 22.04 -15.76
CA HIS A 218 4.55 23.21 -15.07
C HIS A 218 6.02 23.03 -14.62
N GLY A 219 6.70 21.96 -15.07
CA GLY A 219 8.10 21.69 -14.76
C GLY A 219 8.34 21.27 -13.31
N ILE A 220 7.32 20.73 -12.64
CA ILE A 220 7.43 20.23 -11.26
C ILE A 220 7.55 18.71 -11.32
N GLU A 221 8.63 18.17 -10.78
CA GLU A 221 8.83 16.73 -10.65
C GLU A 221 7.78 16.12 -9.72
N VAL A 222 7.21 14.98 -10.13
CA VAL A 222 6.16 14.29 -9.37
C VAL A 222 6.47 12.81 -9.28
N SER A 223 6.41 12.29 -8.05
CA SER A 223 6.25 10.86 -7.81
C SER A 223 4.79 10.58 -7.48
N LEU A 224 4.09 9.88 -8.38
CA LEU A 224 2.78 9.32 -8.09
C LEU A 224 3.02 7.90 -7.60
N GLY A 225 2.40 7.51 -6.48
CA GLY A 225 2.28 6.09 -6.13
C GLY A 225 1.48 5.38 -7.22
N THR A 226 2.18 4.86 -8.22
CA THR A 226 1.62 4.08 -9.33
C THR A 226 0.81 2.91 -8.76
N GLU A 227 -0.07 2.32 -9.56
CA GLU A 227 -0.38 0.90 -9.32
C GLU A 227 0.98 0.22 -9.15
N GLY A 228 1.17 -0.45 -8.01
CA GLY A 228 2.45 -1.09 -7.72
C GLY A 228 2.81 -1.94 -8.93
N LEU A 229 4.08 -1.95 -9.33
CA LEU A 229 4.55 -2.73 -10.47
C LEU A 229 3.97 -4.15 -10.48
N LEU A 230 3.83 -4.75 -9.29
CA LEU A 230 3.21 -6.05 -9.00
C LEU A 230 1.74 -6.20 -9.42
N GLY A 231 1.03 -5.11 -9.67
CA GLY A 231 -0.37 -5.07 -10.06
C GLY A 231 -0.60 -5.02 -11.57
N THR A 232 0.45 -4.98 -12.40
CA THR A 232 0.26 -5.02 -13.85
C THR A 232 0.09 -6.46 -14.35
N PRO A 233 -0.72 -6.71 -15.40
CA PRO A 233 -1.01 -8.07 -15.87
C PRO A 233 0.24 -8.88 -16.25
N GLU A 234 1.24 -8.24 -16.83
CA GLU A 234 2.51 -8.88 -17.17
C GLU A 234 3.30 -9.33 -15.93
N ILE A 235 3.24 -8.56 -14.83
CA ILE A 235 3.89 -8.96 -13.58
C ILE A 235 3.07 -10.02 -12.85
N TYR A 236 1.74 -10.01 -12.95
CA TYR A 236 0.91 -11.15 -12.50
C TYR A 236 1.30 -12.45 -13.20
N LEU A 237 1.51 -12.42 -14.52
CA LEU A 237 1.95 -13.59 -15.28
C LEU A 237 3.33 -14.09 -14.81
N MET A 238 4.28 -13.17 -14.60
CA MET A 238 5.62 -13.51 -14.09
C MET A 238 5.57 -14.07 -12.66
N MET A 239 4.76 -13.47 -11.78
CA MET A 239 4.56 -13.94 -10.41
C MET A 239 3.88 -15.30 -10.37
N ALA A 240 2.92 -15.56 -11.25
CA ALA A 240 2.30 -16.88 -11.40
C ALA A 240 3.33 -17.94 -11.84
N ALA A 241 4.21 -17.62 -12.79
CA ALA A 241 5.29 -18.52 -13.20
C ALA A 241 6.23 -18.85 -12.02
N LEU A 242 6.65 -17.85 -11.25
CA LEU A 242 7.50 -18.03 -10.07
C LEU A 242 6.83 -18.85 -8.97
N ARG A 243 5.56 -18.56 -8.67
CA ARG A 243 4.77 -19.30 -7.68
C ARG A 243 4.62 -20.76 -8.08
N TYR A 244 4.35 -21.03 -9.36
CA TYR A 244 4.26 -22.39 -9.88
C TYR A 244 5.60 -23.14 -9.82
N VAL A 245 6.71 -22.47 -10.17
CA VAL A 245 8.06 -23.05 -10.02
C VAL A 245 8.42 -23.29 -8.55
N ALA A 246 7.93 -22.46 -7.62
CA ALA A 246 8.14 -22.63 -6.18
C ALA A 246 7.27 -23.75 -5.58
N ASP A 247 6.00 -23.84 -5.95
CA ASP A 247 5.07 -24.91 -5.56
C ASP A 247 4.14 -25.26 -6.73
N SER A 248 4.38 -26.43 -7.34
CA SER A 248 3.56 -26.92 -8.45
C SER A 248 2.12 -27.28 -8.04
N ARG A 249 1.83 -27.32 -6.74
CA ARG A 249 0.47 -27.52 -6.22
C ARG A 249 -0.33 -26.21 -6.12
N ASP A 250 0.29 -25.06 -6.42
CA ASP A 250 -0.40 -23.77 -6.46
C ASP A 250 -1.34 -23.71 -7.69
N SER A 251 -2.57 -24.17 -7.47
CA SER A 251 -3.62 -24.23 -8.49
C SER A 251 -4.01 -22.85 -9.02
N LEU A 252 -3.88 -21.81 -8.20
CA LEU A 252 -4.15 -20.44 -8.61
C LEU A 252 -3.07 -19.96 -9.58
N ALA A 253 -1.79 -20.20 -9.26
CA ALA A 253 -0.69 -19.88 -10.16
C ALA A 253 -0.83 -20.59 -11.52
N TRP A 254 -1.19 -21.87 -11.51
CA TRP A 254 -1.47 -22.62 -12.75
C TRP A 254 -2.63 -21.99 -13.53
N ALA A 255 -3.76 -21.70 -12.89
CA ALA A 255 -4.93 -21.11 -13.55
C ALA A 255 -4.63 -19.71 -14.13
N GLU A 256 -3.86 -18.89 -13.41
CA GLU A 256 -3.38 -17.58 -13.88
C GLU A 256 -2.53 -17.74 -15.15
N LEU A 257 -1.57 -18.67 -15.16
CA LEU A 257 -0.71 -18.95 -16.32
C LEU A 257 -1.52 -19.35 -17.55
N VAL A 258 -2.46 -20.29 -17.41
CA VAL A 258 -3.27 -20.78 -18.54
C VAL A 258 -4.22 -19.72 -19.06
N THR A 259 -4.84 -18.94 -18.16
CA THR A 259 -5.79 -17.90 -18.55
C THR A 259 -5.08 -16.73 -19.23
N LEU A 260 -3.93 -16.32 -18.71
CA LEU A 260 -3.16 -15.19 -19.23
C LEU A 260 -2.36 -15.57 -20.49
N SER A 261 -1.97 -16.83 -20.66
CA SER A 261 -1.33 -17.30 -21.90
C SER A 261 -2.31 -17.40 -23.08
N ASN A 262 -3.61 -17.45 -22.79
CA ASN A 262 -4.67 -17.68 -23.78
C ASN A 262 -4.46 -18.98 -24.58
N GLU A 263 -3.66 -19.93 -24.06
CA GLU A 263 -3.45 -21.25 -24.66
C GLU A 263 -4.69 -22.14 -24.51
N LEU A 264 -5.53 -21.89 -23.49
CA LEU A 264 -6.79 -22.58 -23.29
C LEU A 264 -7.92 -21.58 -22.97
N PRO A 265 -9.02 -21.56 -23.75
CA PRO A 265 -10.19 -20.75 -23.43
C PRO A 265 -10.81 -21.15 -22.08
N LEU A 266 -11.16 -20.17 -21.26
CA LEU A 266 -11.67 -20.38 -19.90
C LEU A 266 -12.87 -21.33 -19.83
N ASN A 267 -13.75 -21.31 -20.83
CA ASN A 267 -14.91 -22.20 -20.89
C ASN A 267 -14.49 -23.68 -21.00
N LYS A 268 -13.45 -23.99 -21.79
CA LYS A 268 -12.92 -25.34 -21.91
C LYS A 268 -12.24 -25.82 -20.62
N LEU A 269 -11.55 -24.92 -19.93
CA LEU A 269 -10.93 -25.19 -18.64
C LEU A 269 -11.98 -25.54 -17.58
N ILE A 270 -13.09 -24.79 -17.54
CA ILE A 270 -14.21 -25.07 -16.63
C ILE A 270 -14.89 -26.39 -16.96
N GLU A 271 -15.19 -26.66 -18.24
CA GLU A 271 -15.81 -27.91 -18.70
C GLU A 271 -14.98 -29.14 -18.28
N GLN A 272 -13.67 -29.12 -18.52
CA GLN A 272 -12.79 -30.24 -18.17
C GLN A 272 -12.61 -30.42 -16.65
N GLN A 273 -12.59 -29.32 -15.90
CA GLN A 273 -12.50 -29.41 -14.44
C GLN A 273 -13.78 -30.02 -13.84
N LEU A 274 -14.94 -29.70 -14.42
CA LEU A 274 -16.21 -30.31 -14.05
C LEU A 274 -16.21 -31.81 -14.37
N GLU A 275 -15.76 -32.21 -15.56
CA GLU A 275 -15.64 -33.63 -15.95
C GLU A 275 -14.72 -34.42 -15.01
N THR A 276 -13.51 -33.91 -14.74
CA THR A 276 -12.54 -34.54 -13.83
C THR A 276 -13.08 -34.67 -12.39
N ASN A 277 -13.85 -33.68 -11.94
CA ASN A 277 -14.47 -33.68 -10.62
C ASN A 277 -15.67 -34.64 -10.54
N LEU A 278 -16.37 -34.89 -11.64
CA LEU A 278 -17.50 -35.83 -11.74
C LEU A 278 -17.02 -37.29 -11.81
N GLU A 279 -15.93 -37.57 -12.52
CA GLU A 279 -15.36 -38.92 -12.65
C GLU A 279 -14.78 -39.47 -11.34
N THR A 280 -14.33 -38.59 -10.43
CA THR A 280 -13.71 -39.00 -9.17
C THR A 280 -14.70 -39.39 -8.06
N GLY A 281 -16.01 -39.28 -8.30
CA GLY A 281 -17.07 -39.92 -7.49
C GLY A 281 -17.18 -39.58 -6.00
N ASP A 282 -16.32 -38.72 -5.45
CA ASP A 282 -16.26 -38.47 -4.02
C ASP A 282 -16.71 -37.04 -3.66
N GLY A 283 -17.77 -36.96 -2.87
CA GLY A 283 -18.56 -35.76 -2.60
C GLY A 283 -18.11 -34.93 -1.40
N ASP A 284 -17.02 -35.28 -0.71
CA ASP A 284 -16.69 -34.68 0.59
C ASP A 284 -15.22 -34.34 0.82
N SER A 285 -14.57 -33.65 -0.11
CA SER A 285 -13.25 -33.06 0.15
C SER A 285 -13.18 -31.60 -0.29
N ARG A 286 -13.19 -30.70 0.71
CA ARG A 286 -12.92 -29.25 0.54
C ARG A 286 -11.46 -28.95 0.13
N HIS A 287 -10.68 -29.99 -0.13
CA HIS A 287 -9.27 -29.97 -0.49
C HIS A 287 -8.98 -30.99 -1.59
N LYS A 288 -9.76 -30.99 -2.68
CA LYS A 288 -9.33 -31.70 -3.89
C LYS A 288 -8.09 -30.99 -4.44
N GLU A 289 -6.97 -31.69 -4.49
CA GLU A 289 -5.80 -31.25 -5.24
C GLU A 289 -6.24 -30.97 -6.67
N TRP A 290 -5.94 -29.77 -7.17
CA TRP A 290 -6.18 -29.43 -8.56
C TRP A 290 -5.35 -30.39 -9.42
N LYS A 291 -6.01 -31.38 -10.02
CA LYS A 291 -5.35 -32.26 -10.96
C LYS A 291 -5.12 -31.45 -12.22
N GLU A 292 -3.86 -31.22 -12.55
CA GLU A 292 -3.50 -30.68 -13.86
C GLU A 292 -4.21 -31.53 -14.92
N PRO A 293 -5.06 -30.92 -15.77
CA PRO A 293 -5.61 -31.62 -16.92
C PRO A 293 -4.47 -32.24 -17.71
N HIS A 294 -4.70 -33.39 -18.34
CA HIS A 294 -3.73 -34.02 -19.26
C HIS A 294 -3.56 -33.18 -20.54
N LEU A 295 -3.10 -31.94 -20.40
CA LEU A 295 -2.75 -31.03 -21.48
C LEU A 295 -1.25 -30.77 -21.46
N GLU A 296 -0.62 -31.06 -22.58
CA GLU A 296 0.75 -30.65 -22.88
C GLU A 296 0.74 -29.17 -23.23
N LEU A 297 0.72 -28.30 -22.21
CA LEU A 297 0.87 -26.87 -22.39
C LEU A 297 2.36 -26.52 -22.50
N PRO A 298 2.82 -25.97 -23.63
CA PRO A 298 4.26 -25.75 -23.86
C PRO A 298 4.90 -24.75 -22.89
N LEU A 299 4.10 -23.85 -22.30
CA LEU A 299 4.51 -22.96 -21.21
C LEU A 299 4.72 -23.72 -19.90
N ILE A 300 3.77 -24.61 -19.54
CA ILE A 300 3.81 -25.36 -18.27
C ILE A 300 4.93 -26.39 -18.29
N GLU A 301 5.12 -27.09 -19.41
CA GLU A 301 6.22 -28.04 -19.56
C GLU A 301 7.59 -27.38 -19.36
N GLY A 302 7.78 -26.18 -19.91
CA GLY A 302 8.99 -25.40 -19.70
C GLY A 302 9.23 -25.05 -18.22
N LEU A 303 8.18 -24.64 -17.50
CA LEU A 303 8.28 -24.32 -16.08
C LEU A 303 8.50 -25.56 -15.20
N LYS A 304 7.93 -26.72 -15.55
CA LYS A 304 8.19 -28.00 -14.87
C LYS A 304 9.66 -28.40 -14.97
N ASN A 305 10.26 -28.27 -16.15
CA ASN A 305 11.69 -28.54 -16.33
C ASN A 305 12.57 -27.60 -15.48
N LEU A 306 12.16 -26.33 -15.34
CA LEU A 306 12.86 -25.37 -14.48
C LEU A 306 12.73 -25.74 -12.98
N GLN A 307 11.60 -26.31 -12.58
CA GLN A 307 11.36 -26.75 -11.20
C GLN A 307 12.40 -27.76 -10.71
N GLU A 308 12.85 -28.68 -11.56
CA GLU A 308 13.86 -29.69 -11.21
C GLU A 308 15.20 -29.08 -10.84
N ARG A 309 15.54 -27.91 -11.41
CA ARG A 309 16.84 -27.24 -11.24
C ARG A 309 16.76 -25.93 -10.45
N ARG A 310 15.58 -25.59 -9.91
CA ARG A 310 15.35 -24.32 -9.19
C ARG A 310 16.31 -24.08 -8.01
N GLY A 311 16.77 -25.15 -7.36
CA GLY A 311 17.69 -25.07 -6.22
C GLY A 311 19.14 -24.73 -6.60
N GLU A 312 19.47 -24.78 -7.88
CA GLU A 312 20.81 -24.47 -8.42
C GLU A 312 20.94 -23.00 -8.87
N LEU A 313 19.83 -22.26 -8.89
CA LEU A 313 19.74 -20.92 -9.47
C LEU A 313 19.63 -19.85 -8.37
N SER A 314 20.27 -18.70 -8.60
CA SER A 314 20.00 -17.50 -7.80
C SER A 314 18.57 -16.99 -8.07
N LEU A 315 18.04 -16.14 -7.18
CA LEU A 315 16.71 -15.54 -7.39
C LEU A 315 16.64 -14.79 -8.72
N GLU A 316 17.66 -14.00 -9.06
CA GLU A 316 17.72 -13.30 -10.36
C GLU A 316 17.70 -14.29 -11.53
N ALA A 317 18.52 -15.35 -11.48
CA ALA A 317 18.55 -16.36 -12.53
C ALA A 317 17.21 -17.10 -12.63
N LEU A 318 16.59 -17.45 -11.51
CA LEU A 318 15.29 -18.13 -11.48
C LEU A 318 14.19 -17.29 -12.13
N ILE A 319 14.15 -15.97 -11.88
CA ILE A 319 13.16 -15.08 -12.50
C ILE A 319 13.40 -14.97 -14.00
N ARG A 320 14.65 -14.84 -14.45
CA ARG A 320 14.99 -14.77 -15.88
C ARG A 320 14.69 -16.08 -16.61
N GLU A 321 15.10 -17.21 -16.04
CA GLU A 321 14.82 -18.53 -16.59
C GLU A 321 13.31 -18.83 -16.61
N SER A 322 12.54 -18.36 -15.62
CA SER A 322 11.07 -18.51 -15.63
C SER A 322 10.42 -17.81 -16.84
N VAL A 323 10.93 -16.64 -17.22
CA VAL A 323 10.49 -15.93 -18.44
C VAL A 323 10.84 -16.73 -19.70
N VAL A 324 12.06 -17.25 -19.78
CA VAL A 324 12.58 -17.96 -20.96
C VAL A 324 11.89 -19.32 -21.12
N CYS A 325 11.94 -20.17 -20.09
CA CYS A 325 11.33 -21.49 -20.08
C CYS A 325 9.80 -21.41 -20.23
N GLY A 326 9.16 -20.45 -19.57
CA GLY A 326 7.72 -20.20 -19.70
C GLY A 326 7.33 -19.48 -21.00
N ARG A 327 8.28 -19.05 -21.83
CA ARG A 327 8.04 -18.26 -23.06
C ARG A 327 7.14 -17.04 -22.82
N LEU A 328 7.28 -16.39 -21.67
CA LEU A 328 6.37 -15.32 -21.25
C LEU A 328 6.42 -14.12 -22.20
N ASP A 329 7.58 -13.81 -22.80
CA ASP A 329 7.70 -12.74 -23.79
C ASP A 329 6.80 -12.97 -25.02
N SER A 330 6.70 -14.23 -25.46
CA SER A 330 5.81 -14.64 -26.56
C SER A 330 4.35 -14.46 -26.19
N VAL A 331 4.00 -14.79 -24.93
CA VAL A 331 2.65 -14.55 -24.40
C VAL A 331 2.34 -13.05 -24.38
N LEU A 332 3.24 -12.22 -23.86
CA LEU A 332 3.05 -10.76 -23.81
C LEU A 332 2.94 -10.13 -25.19
N ALA A 333 3.64 -10.69 -26.19
CA ALA A 333 3.57 -10.26 -27.59
C ALA A 333 2.21 -10.58 -28.23
N SER A 334 1.53 -11.65 -27.78
CA SER A 334 0.20 -12.03 -28.25
C SER A 334 -0.92 -11.10 -27.75
N TRP A 335 -0.67 -10.35 -26.68
CA TRP A 335 -1.66 -9.50 -26.02
C TRP A 335 -1.95 -8.20 -26.79
N GLY A 336 -2.67 -8.33 -27.90
CA GLY A 336 -3.21 -7.21 -28.68
C GLY A 336 -2.18 -6.52 -29.59
N PRO A 337 -2.64 -5.80 -30.62
CA PRO A 337 -1.80 -5.36 -31.75
C PRO A 337 -0.93 -4.12 -31.47
N ASN A 338 -0.99 -3.53 -30.28
CA ASN A 338 -0.41 -2.22 -30.00
C ASN A 338 1.07 -2.32 -29.57
N LYS A 339 1.98 -1.95 -30.50
CA LYS A 339 3.44 -1.94 -30.27
C LYS A 339 3.88 -1.05 -29.08
N GLU A 340 3.19 0.06 -28.81
CA GLU A 340 3.54 0.93 -27.67
C GLU A 340 3.18 0.26 -26.34
N ARG A 341 2.05 -0.44 -26.27
CA ARG A 341 1.67 -1.21 -25.09
C ARG A 341 2.62 -2.38 -24.85
N PHE A 342 3.03 -3.09 -25.91
CA PHE A 342 4.02 -4.15 -25.78
C PHE A 342 5.35 -3.64 -25.20
N ARG A 343 5.86 -2.51 -25.71
CA ARG A 343 7.06 -1.86 -25.13
C ARG A 343 6.88 -1.48 -23.67
N SER A 344 5.70 -0.99 -23.28
CA SER A 344 5.41 -0.66 -21.89
C SER A 344 5.43 -1.90 -20.98
N ARG A 345 4.98 -3.06 -21.46
CA ARG A 345 5.00 -4.32 -20.69
C ARG A 345 6.43 -4.82 -20.48
N LEU A 346 7.25 -4.79 -21.54
CA LEU A 346 8.67 -5.13 -21.43
C LEU A 346 9.41 -4.19 -20.47
N ALA A 347 9.09 -2.89 -20.50
CA ALA A 347 9.66 -1.94 -19.54
C ALA A 347 9.27 -2.25 -18.08
N ASN A 348 8.06 -2.76 -17.85
CA ASN A 348 7.63 -3.20 -16.51
C ASN A 348 8.34 -4.49 -16.07
N GLN A 349 8.54 -5.44 -16.99
CA GLN A 349 9.33 -6.65 -16.75
C GLN A 349 10.79 -6.33 -16.40
N GLU A 350 11.43 -5.40 -17.11
CA GLU A 350 12.79 -4.94 -16.75
C GLU A 350 12.85 -4.29 -15.37
N ARG A 351 11.88 -3.42 -15.04
CA ARG A 351 11.78 -2.86 -13.68
C ARG A 351 11.60 -3.94 -12.61
N PHE A 352 10.93 -5.04 -12.93
CA PHE A 352 10.75 -6.15 -11.99
C PHE A 352 12.05 -6.92 -11.78
N PHE A 353 12.88 -7.08 -12.83
CA PHE A 353 14.24 -7.62 -12.68
C PHE A 353 15.14 -6.68 -11.88
N GLU A 354 15.03 -5.36 -12.06
CA GLU A 354 15.77 -4.40 -11.23
C GLU A 354 15.40 -4.54 -9.76
N LEU A 355 14.10 -4.62 -9.45
CA LEU A 355 13.62 -4.85 -8.08
C LEU A 355 14.18 -6.13 -7.47
N SER A 356 14.24 -7.24 -8.21
CA SER A 356 14.74 -8.51 -7.64
C SER A 356 16.23 -8.48 -7.32
N ARG A 357 17.02 -7.63 -7.99
CA ARG A 357 18.44 -7.41 -7.63
C ARG A 357 18.59 -6.78 -6.27
N ASP A 358 17.74 -5.81 -5.93
CA ASP A 358 17.75 -5.15 -4.63
C ASP A 358 17.47 -6.12 -3.45
N TYR A 359 16.79 -7.24 -3.72
CA TYR A 359 16.51 -8.30 -2.73
C TYR A 359 17.49 -9.48 -2.76
N SER A 360 18.42 -9.52 -3.71
CA SER A 360 19.37 -10.63 -3.89
C SER A 360 20.78 -10.33 -3.35
N GLY A 361 21.02 -9.12 -2.84
CA GLY A 361 22.24 -8.72 -2.13
C GLY A 361 22.03 -8.77 -0.62
#